data_AF-A0A934YI67-F1
#
_entry.id   AF-A0A934YI67-F1
#
_cell.length_a   1.000
_cell.length_b   1.000
_cell.length_c   1.000
_cell.angle_alpha   90.00
_cell.angle_beta   90.00
_cell.angle_gamma   90.00
#
_symmetry.space_group_name_H-M   'P 1'
#
loop_
_entity.id
_entity.type
_entity.pdbx_description
1 polymer ?
#
loop_
_entity_poly.entity_id
_entity_poly.type
_entity_poly.pdbx_seq_one_letter_code
_entity_poly.pdbx_strand_id
1 'polypeptide(L)'
;MASQHQQNPQAIVVMTQAELLALVRTAVREELASTRSESDPIDVCEALPLSRRVVLGLCRAGKIQGARKVGKRWLARREDVERFLATVPARRVKVSPANDEPWSASAALSRAGVRGQ
;
A
#
# COMPACT_ATOMS: atom_id res chain seq x y z
N MET A 1 -41.17 29.21 49.60
CA MET A 1 -41.06 28.40 48.37
C MET A 1 -40.08 29.10 47.45
N ALA A 2 -38.82 28.64 47.41
CA ALA A 2 -37.76 29.26 46.60
C ALA A 2 -37.54 28.40 45.35
N SER A 3 -37.93 28.93 44.19
CA SER A 3 -37.74 28.31 42.89
C SER A 3 -36.25 28.38 42.52
N GLN A 4 -35.57 27.24 42.56
CA GLN A 4 -34.20 27.11 42.06
C GLN A 4 -34.22 27.19 40.54
N HIS A 5 -33.70 28.28 39.99
CA HIS A 5 -33.38 28.39 38.58
C HIS A 5 -32.24 27.43 38.24
N GLN A 6 -32.58 26.38 37.51
CA GLN A 6 -31.63 25.43 36.94
C GLN A 6 -30.92 26.11 35.76
N GLN A 7 -29.75 26.67 36.03
CA GLN A 7 -28.85 27.15 34.99
C GLN A 7 -28.37 25.94 34.18
N ASN A 8 -28.70 25.91 32.90
CA ASN A 8 -28.21 24.93 31.93
C ASN A 8 -26.99 25.55 31.21
N PRO A 9 -25.73 25.23 31.60
CA PRO A 9 -24.58 25.78 30.92
C PRO A 9 -24.36 25.02 29.62
N GLN A 10 -24.86 25.56 28.51
CA GLN A 10 -24.32 25.17 27.21
C GLN A 10 -22.88 25.68 27.13
N ALA A 11 -21.94 24.80 27.47
CA ALA A 11 -20.52 25.05 27.31
C ALA A 11 -20.22 25.23 25.81
N ILE A 12 -19.98 26.47 25.38
CA ILE A 12 -19.45 26.75 24.05
C ILE A 12 -18.00 26.28 24.06
N VAL A 13 -17.75 25.10 23.49
CA VAL A 13 -16.40 24.59 23.30
C VAL A 13 -15.75 25.40 22.17
N VAL A 14 -14.94 26.38 22.54
CA VAL A 14 -14.10 27.11 21.59
C VAL A 14 -12.92 26.21 21.24
N MET A 15 -13.10 25.40 20.20
CA MET A 15 -12.03 24.60 19.62
C MET A 15 -11.27 25.42 18.59
N THR A 16 -9.95 25.26 18.56
CA THR A 16 -9.11 25.83 17.51
C THR A 16 -9.41 25.17 16.17
N GLN A 17 -9.11 25.87 15.08
CA GLN A 17 -9.28 25.31 13.73
C GLN A 17 -8.47 24.02 13.52
N ALA A 18 -7.31 23.90 14.16
CA ALA A 18 -6.46 22.70 14.09
C ALA A 18 -7.12 21.49 14.79
N GLU A 19 -7.73 21.71 15.95
CA GLU A 19 -8.46 20.68 16.69
C GLU A 19 -9.71 20.22 15.94
N LEU A 20 -10.48 21.16 15.39
CA LEU A 20 -11.62 20.84 14.54
C LEU A 20 -11.20 20.00 13.32
N LEU A 21 -10.13 20.40 12.64
CA LEU A 21 -9.59 19.65 11.50
C LEU A 21 -9.09 18.25 11.88
N ALA A 22 -8.46 18.10 13.04
CA ALA A 22 -8.03 16.79 13.54
C ALA A 22 -9.23 15.88 13.80
N LEU A 23 -10.27 16.41 14.44
CA LEU A 23 -11.48 15.67 14.78
C LEU A 23 -12.26 15.25 13.55
N VAL A 24 -12.42 16.16 12.58
CA VAL A 24 -13.04 15.86 11.27
C VAL A 24 -12.24 14.80 10.52
N ARG A 25 -10.90 14.88 10.49
CA ARG A 25 -10.06 13.87 9.84
C ARG A 25 -10.21 12.48 10.47
N THR A 26 -10.29 12.41 11.79
CA THR A 26 -10.49 11.14 12.50
C THR A 26 -11.87 10.56 12.20
N ALA A 27 -12.93 11.36 12.34
CA ALA A 27 -14.29 10.93 12.03
C ALA A 27 -14.45 10.46 10.58
N VAL A 28 -13.87 11.21 9.63
CA VAL A 28 -13.86 10.82 8.21
C VAL A 28 -13.07 9.53 7.99
N ARG A 29 -11.95 9.31 8.69
CA ARG A 29 -11.19 8.05 8.58
C ARG A 29 -11.95 6.85 9.13
N GLU A 30 -12.61 7.01 10.26
CA GLU A 30 -13.42 5.96 10.88
C GLU A 30 -14.62 5.60 9.98
N GLU A 31 -15.28 6.61 9.43
CA GLU A 31 -16.38 6.41 8.50
C GLU A 31 -15.94 5.77 7.18
N LEU A 32 -14.77 6.16 6.65
CA LEU A 32 -14.16 5.52 5.49
C LEU A 32 -13.68 4.09 5.79
N ALA A 33 -13.35 3.78 7.04
CA ALA A 33 -12.97 2.43 7.45
C ALA A 33 -14.20 1.52 7.61
N SER A 34 -15.33 2.05 8.08
CA SER A 34 -16.59 1.34 8.25
C SER A 34 -17.33 1.09 6.93
N THR A 35 -17.14 1.96 5.93
CA THR A 35 -17.75 1.82 4.59
C THR A 35 -16.93 1.00 3.60
N ARG A 36 -15.77 0.44 4.00
CA ARG A 36 -14.94 -0.39 3.13
C ARG A 36 -15.74 -1.54 2.54
N SER A 37 -16.23 -1.32 1.32
CA SER A 37 -17.03 -2.28 0.60
C SER A 37 -16.09 -3.16 -0.23
N GLU A 38 -16.54 -4.36 -0.59
CA GLU A 38 -15.78 -5.27 -1.46
C GLU A 38 -15.41 -4.64 -2.82
N SER A 39 -16.10 -3.56 -3.19
CA SER A 39 -15.84 -2.71 -4.36
C SER A 39 -14.75 -1.64 -4.17
N ASP A 40 -14.08 -1.58 -3.02
CA ASP A 40 -13.08 -0.55 -2.77
C ASP A 40 -11.88 -0.67 -3.72
N PRO A 41 -11.42 0.44 -4.30
CA PRO A 41 -10.31 0.42 -5.23
C PRO A 41 -9.00 0.16 -4.47
N ILE A 42 -8.29 -0.89 -4.87
CA ILE A 42 -7.01 -1.32 -4.29
C ILE A 42 -5.83 -0.76 -5.08
N ASP A 43 -4.66 -0.63 -4.44
CA ASP A 43 -3.44 -0.25 -5.14
C ASP A 43 -2.92 -1.43 -5.97
N VAL A 44 -2.85 -1.21 -7.27
CA VAL A 44 -2.42 -2.21 -8.26
C VAL A 44 -0.95 -2.59 -8.05
N CYS A 45 -0.12 -1.67 -7.55
CA CYS A 45 1.30 -1.94 -7.29
C CYS A 45 1.52 -2.86 -6.08
N GLU A 46 0.60 -2.87 -5.12
CA GLU A 46 0.64 -3.77 -3.96
C GLU A 46 -0.02 -5.11 -4.27
N ALA A 47 -1.03 -5.11 -5.15
CA ALA A 47 -1.79 -6.31 -5.48
C ALA A 47 -1.10 -7.27 -6.47
N LEU A 48 -0.23 -6.76 -7.36
CA LEU A 48 0.45 -7.57 -8.35
C LEU A 48 1.86 -7.98 -7.89
N PRO A 49 2.24 -9.27 -8.00
CA PRO A 49 3.58 -9.75 -7.69
C PRO A 49 4.57 -9.42 -8.83
N LEU A 50 4.61 -8.16 -9.26
CA LEU A 50 5.44 -7.66 -10.36
C LEU A 50 6.21 -6.42 -9.92
N SER A 51 7.31 -6.12 -10.60
CA SER A 51 8.04 -4.89 -10.32
C SER A 51 7.18 -3.65 -10.60
N ARG A 52 7.32 -2.62 -9.78
CA ARG A 52 6.58 -1.35 -9.91
C ARG A 52 6.66 -0.77 -11.33
N ARG A 53 7.82 -0.84 -11.98
CA ARG A 53 8.01 -0.35 -13.35
C ARG A 53 7.11 -1.08 -14.35
N VAL A 54 6.99 -2.40 -14.23
CA VAL A 54 6.13 -3.23 -15.08
C VAL A 54 4.67 -2.92 -14.83
N VAL A 55 4.24 -2.85 -13.55
CA VAL A 55 2.87 -2.51 -13.19
C VAL A 55 2.46 -1.15 -13.77
N LEU A 56 3.29 -0.13 -13.61
CA LEU A 56 3.03 1.20 -14.18
C LEU A 56 2.95 1.18 -15.71
N GLY A 57 3.76 0.34 -16.37
CA GLY A 57 3.68 0.11 -17.81
C GLY A 57 2.35 -0.49 -18.23
N LEU A 58 1.89 -1.53 -17.52
CA LEU A 58 0.61 -2.20 -17.77
C LEU A 58 -0.58 -1.27 -17.58
N CYS A 59 -0.59 -0.48 -16.50
CA CYS A 59 -1.63 0.51 -16.24
C CYS A 59 -1.70 1.57 -17.33
N ARG A 60 -0.54 2.13 -17.74
CA ARG A 60 -0.47 3.14 -18.81
C ARG A 60 -0.88 2.58 -20.17
N ALA A 61 -0.59 1.31 -20.43
CA ALA A 61 -0.98 0.62 -21.65
C ALA A 61 -2.45 0.15 -21.64
N GLY A 62 -3.21 0.42 -20.56
CA GLY A 62 -4.61 0.02 -20.43
C GLY A 62 -4.84 -1.48 -20.33
N LYS A 63 -3.81 -2.26 -19.93
CA LYS A 63 -3.91 -3.73 -19.83
C LYS A 63 -4.67 -4.19 -18.58
N ILE A 64 -4.71 -3.36 -17.55
CA ILE A 64 -5.50 -3.60 -16.34
C ILE A 64 -6.74 -2.74 -16.48
N GLN A 65 -7.89 -3.36 -16.75
CA GLN A 65 -9.16 -2.66 -16.88
C GLN A 65 -9.51 -1.93 -15.58
N GLY A 66 -10.18 -0.79 -15.70
CA GLY A 66 -10.60 -0.02 -14.53
C GLY A 66 -9.46 0.67 -13.75
N ALA A 67 -8.18 0.47 -14.12
CA ALA A 67 -7.05 1.12 -13.47
C ALA A 67 -7.05 2.64 -13.74
N ARG A 68 -7.01 3.42 -12.66
CA ARG A 68 -7.01 4.89 -12.69
C ARG A 68 -5.88 5.43 -11.83
N LYS A 69 -5.27 6.52 -12.27
CA LYS A 69 -4.27 7.23 -11.49
C LYS A 69 -4.95 8.18 -10.51
N VAL A 70 -4.78 7.95 -9.22
CA VAL A 70 -5.29 8.83 -8.15
C VAL A 70 -4.09 9.34 -7.35
N GLY A 71 -3.76 10.62 -7.54
CA GLY A 71 -2.55 11.23 -7.00
C GLY A 71 -1.28 10.50 -7.47
N LYS A 72 -0.55 9.88 -6.54
CA LYS A 72 0.69 9.13 -6.79
C LYS A 72 0.48 7.61 -6.96
N ARG A 73 -0.75 7.12 -6.79
CA ARG A 73 -1.09 5.69 -6.79
C ARG A 73 -1.91 5.33 -8.03
N TRP A 74 -1.81 4.08 -8.45
CA TRP A 74 -2.71 3.50 -9.45
C TRP A 74 -3.67 2.58 -8.73
N LEU A 75 -4.96 2.87 -8.87
CA LEU A 75 -6.02 2.15 -8.19
C LEU A 75 -6.92 1.45 -9.19
N ALA A 76 -7.35 0.24 -8.88
CA ALA A 76 -8.34 -0.51 -9.66
C ALA A 76 -9.24 -1.27 -8.71
N ARG A 77 -10.42 -1.70 -9.16
CA ARG A 77 -11.25 -2.60 -8.36
C ARG A 77 -10.55 -3.95 -8.24
N ARG A 78 -10.76 -4.63 -7.11
CA ARG A 78 -10.21 -5.97 -6.87
C ARG A 78 -10.56 -6.94 -7.99
N GLU A 79 -11.82 -6.95 -8.42
CA GLU A 79 -12.34 -7.79 -9.51
C GLU A 79 -11.57 -7.63 -10.83
N ASP A 80 -11.15 -6.41 -11.17
CA ASP A 80 -10.43 -6.14 -12.41
C ASP A 80 -8.97 -6.61 -12.33
N VAL A 81 -8.35 -6.49 -11.14
CA VAL A 81 -6.99 -6.98 -10.89
C VAL A 81 -6.97 -8.50 -10.93
N GLU A 82 -7.94 -9.16 -10.32
CA GLU A 82 -8.08 -10.63 -10.35
C GLU A 82 -8.35 -11.14 -11.77
N ARG A 83 -9.22 -10.45 -12.53
CA ARG A 83 -9.45 -10.76 -13.94
C ARG A 83 -8.15 -10.65 -14.74
N PHE A 84 -7.34 -9.63 -14.51
CA PHE A 84 -6.03 -9.50 -15.15
C PHE A 84 -5.11 -10.67 -14.76
N LEU A 85 -5.01 -11.01 -13.47
CA LEU A 85 -4.19 -12.14 -13.01
C LEU A 85 -4.61 -13.46 -13.66
N ALA A 86 -5.90 -13.69 -13.85
CA ALA A 86 -6.41 -14.87 -14.55
C ALA A 86 -5.99 -14.95 -16.04
N THR A 87 -5.73 -13.80 -16.68
CA THR A 87 -5.23 -13.76 -18.08
C THR A 87 -3.73 -13.98 -18.18
N VAL A 88 -2.97 -13.79 -17.09
CA VAL A 88 -1.54 -14.05 -17.08
C VAL A 88 -1.35 -15.56 -16.97
N PRO A 89 -0.85 -16.25 -18.02
CA PRO A 89 -0.60 -17.67 -17.89
C PRO A 89 0.38 -17.85 -16.74
N ALA A 90 0.10 -18.80 -15.84
CA ALA A 90 1.00 -19.18 -14.77
C ALA A 90 2.32 -19.63 -15.42
N ARG A 91 3.24 -18.68 -15.61
CA ARG A 91 4.58 -18.98 -16.07
C ARG A 91 5.17 -19.76 -14.90
N ARG A 92 5.16 -21.09 -14.99
CA ARG A 92 5.84 -21.97 -14.05
C ARG A 92 7.31 -21.56 -14.08
N VAL A 93 7.68 -20.65 -13.20
CA VAL A 93 9.06 -20.40 -12.88
C VAL A 93 9.48 -21.69 -12.21
N LYS A 94 10.30 -22.49 -12.91
CA LYS A 94 11.14 -23.48 -12.23
C LYS A 94 11.95 -22.66 -11.23
N VAL A 95 11.49 -22.61 -9.98
CA VAL A 95 12.34 -22.23 -8.88
C VAL A 95 13.34 -23.37 -8.81
N SER A 96 14.49 -23.18 -9.45
CA SER A 96 15.63 -24.03 -9.15
C SER A 96 15.85 -23.81 -7.66
N PRO A 97 15.81 -24.85 -6.80
CA PRO A 97 16.19 -24.68 -5.42
C PRO A 97 17.54 -23.99 -5.43
N ALA A 98 17.65 -22.93 -4.65
CA ALA A 98 18.87 -22.17 -4.51
C ALA A 98 20.02 -23.17 -4.38
N ASN A 99 21.08 -22.91 -5.13
CA ASN A 99 22.36 -23.54 -4.91
C ASN A 99 22.75 -23.16 -3.46
N ASP A 100 22.39 -24.00 -2.49
CA ASP A 100 22.91 -23.98 -1.12
C ASP A 100 24.37 -24.44 -1.18
N GLU A 101 25.19 -23.76 -1.99
CA GLU A 101 26.62 -23.82 -1.79
C GLU A 101 26.91 -22.87 -0.63
N PRO A 102 27.30 -23.41 0.55
CA PRO A 102 27.78 -22.56 1.62
C PRO A 102 28.93 -21.75 1.03
N TRP A 103 28.81 -20.42 1.10
CA TRP A 103 29.87 -19.47 0.85
C TRP A 103 31.18 -20.03 1.41
N SER A 104 32.00 -20.63 0.55
CA SER A 104 33.29 -21.14 1.00
C SER A 104 34.14 -19.90 1.24
N ALA A 105 34.53 -19.71 2.49
CA ALA A 105 35.42 -18.63 2.92
C ALA A 105 36.85 -18.78 2.35
N SER A 106 37.02 -19.39 1.17
CA SER A 106 38.30 -19.54 0.47
C SER A 106 38.56 -18.42 -0.55
N ALA A 107 37.54 -17.65 -0.98
CA ALA A 107 37.73 -16.58 -1.97
C ALA A 107 38.35 -15.28 -1.41
N ALA A 108 38.55 -15.16 -0.09
CA ALA A 108 39.10 -13.95 0.54
C ALA A 108 40.64 -13.94 0.67
N LEU A 109 41.35 -15.02 0.32
CA LEU A 109 42.81 -15.15 0.54
C LEU A 109 43.66 -15.05 -0.74
N SER A 110 43.14 -14.54 -1.86
CA SER A 110 43.91 -14.39 -3.11
C SER A 110 44.22 -12.95 -3.53
N ARG A 111 44.14 -11.96 -2.62
CA ARG A 111 44.60 -10.58 -2.87
C ARG A 111 45.57 -10.04 -1.82
N ALA A 112 46.45 -10.89 -1.29
CA ALA A 112 47.62 -10.46 -0.54
C ALA A 112 48.89 -11.04 -1.18
N GLY A 113 49.37 -10.35 -2.23
CA GLY A 113 50.79 -10.23 -2.59
C GLY A 113 51.65 -11.49 -2.66
N VAL A 114 51.59 -12.22 -3.78
CA VAL A 114 52.78 -12.88 -4.32
C VAL A 114 53.54 -11.82 -5.13
N ARG A 115 54.63 -11.28 -4.58
CA ARG A 115 55.74 -10.72 -5.37
C ARG A 115 56.96 -11.55 -5.04
N GLY A 116 57.31 -12.46 -5.94
CA GLY A 116 58.66 -13.00 -6.03
C GLY A 116 59.55 -11.98 -6.75
N GLN A 117 60.68 -11.67 -6.13
CA GLN A 117 62.02 -11.81 -6.69
C GLN A 117 62.99 -11.95 -5.54
#